data_AF-A0A9W4RXX0-F1
#
_entry.id   AF-A0A9W4RXX0-F1
#
_cell.length_a   1.000
_cell.length_b   1.000
_cell.length_c   1.000
_cell.angle_alpha   90.00
_cell.angle_beta   90.00
_cell.angle_gamma   90.00
#
_symmetry.space_group_name_H-M   'P 1'
#
loop_
_entity.id
_entity.type
_entity.pdbx_description
1 polymer ?
#
loop_
_entity_poly.entity_id
_entity_poly.type
_entity_poly.pdbx_seq_one_letter_code
_entity_poly.pdbx_strand_id
1 'polypeptide(L)'
;MALAPLLGAILTIIAGVYALDLVVFVSRDSREPQYVRSRVPLIGHLIGISKRGAGWYYTDVASSQPSGIFTLPIFTFKLYIISEQKLISAIQRHAKTISFTPFAAKTSKTLSGLGDIVLRIQDHLQGPPEAKEFDRVQRASMSAGPDLDVMALVLSKHLIALSASEGMFGPMNPFRDPEHEADFWTFAEKSHILVMGGLMPQILARDALQARERNAVRYENYIRNGGHEEASGVVKDRCRVLEENGATVRDMGRIHIGFDMAMLANYAPTAFWAVYEILSCPRLVQEIREEVRKAITKGDEADWTLEISILKTACPLLLSSIQEAQRVNSVQAGIREILRDTTIHTEDTSVLLKKGSYLQINGISTLRDLETWGSDAADFDPYRFIKMKRPGRGCCQRVAAKRIFGLGRCAT
;
A
#
# COMPACT_ATOMS: atom_id res chain seq x y z
N MET A 1 6.24 -27.01 43.43
CA MET A 1 5.28 -27.98 42.88
C MET A 1 4.50 -27.48 41.64
N ALA A 2 4.59 -26.22 41.22
CA ALA A 2 3.86 -25.71 40.03
C ALA A 2 4.57 -25.92 38.67
N LEU A 3 5.83 -26.38 38.65
CA LEU A 3 6.64 -26.45 37.44
C LEU A 3 6.23 -27.61 36.50
N ALA A 4 5.91 -28.78 37.06
CA ALA A 4 5.52 -29.96 36.29
C ALA A 4 4.18 -29.79 35.52
N PRO A 5 3.09 -29.28 36.12
CA PRO A 5 1.85 -29.05 35.38
C PRO A 5 2.00 -27.94 34.33
N LEU A 6 2.83 -26.92 34.60
CA LEU A 6 3.17 -25.88 33.62
C LEU A 6 3.91 -26.46 32.41
N LEU A 7 4.92 -27.30 32.64
CA LEU A 7 5.64 -28.01 31.58
C LEU A 7 4.72 -28.94 30.77
N GLY A 8 3.83 -29.68 31.44
CA GLY A 8 2.85 -30.53 30.77
C GLY A 8 1.88 -29.75 29.87
N ALA A 9 1.41 -28.58 30.33
CA ALA A 9 0.56 -27.69 29.54
C ALA A 9 1.29 -27.14 28.31
N ILE A 10 2.54 -26.68 28.48
CA ILE A 10 3.38 -26.19 27.38
C ILE A 10 3.60 -27.28 26.32
N LEU A 11 3.96 -28.50 26.75
CA LEU A 11 4.18 -29.63 25.84
C LEU A 11 2.92 -30.01 25.07
N THR A 12 1.76 -29.99 25.74
CA THR A 12 0.46 -30.27 25.10
C THR A 12 0.13 -29.22 24.04
N ILE A 13 0.35 -27.93 24.34
CA ILE A 13 0.15 -26.85 23.38
C ILE A 13 1.08 -27.02 22.17
N ILE A 14 2.37 -27.30 22.41
CA ILE A 14 3.34 -27.54 21.34
C ILE A 14 2.89 -28.71 20.46
N ALA A 15 2.56 -29.86 21.06
CA ALA A 15 2.07 -31.03 20.33
C ALA A 15 0.80 -30.71 19.52
N GLY A 16 -0.14 -29.95 20.08
CA GLY A 16 -1.34 -29.49 19.39
C GLY A 16 -1.04 -28.59 18.19
N VAL A 17 -0.07 -27.69 18.31
CA VAL A 17 0.38 -26.81 17.21
C VAL A 17 1.00 -27.63 16.07
N TYR A 18 1.86 -28.60 16.37
CA TYR A 18 2.46 -29.47 15.35
C TYR A 18 1.44 -30.42 14.72
N ALA A 19 0.48 -30.93 15.50
CA ALA A 19 -0.62 -31.74 14.96
C ALA A 19 -1.51 -30.92 14.01
N LEU A 20 -1.83 -29.68 14.37
CA LEU A 20 -2.59 -28.77 13.52
C LEU A 20 -1.82 -28.42 12.23
N ASP A 21 -0.52 -28.16 12.34
CA ASP A 21 0.35 -27.96 11.17
C ASP A 21 0.34 -29.17 10.24
N LEU A 22 0.48 -30.39 10.79
CA LEU A 22 0.38 -31.63 10.01
C LEU A 22 -0.97 -31.74 9.28
N VAL A 23 -2.08 -31.43 9.95
CA VAL A 23 -3.41 -31.45 9.33
C VAL A 23 -3.50 -30.45 8.17
N VAL A 24 -2.96 -29.23 8.31
CA VAL A 24 -2.94 -28.22 7.25
C VAL A 24 -2.15 -28.71 6.03
N PHE A 25 -1.01 -29.38 6.26
CA PHE A 25 -0.17 -29.88 5.16
C PHE A 25 -0.72 -31.14 4.49
N VAL A 26 -1.40 -32.02 5.25
CA VAL A 26 -2.01 -33.25 4.71
C VAL A 26 -3.30 -32.96 3.96
N SER A 27 -4.09 -31.97 4.40
CA SER A 27 -5.36 -31.58 3.77
C SER A 27 -5.20 -30.77 2.47
N ARG A 28 -3.97 -30.61 1.97
CA ARG A 28 -3.66 -29.83 0.77
C ARG A 28 -4.20 -30.49 -0.50
N ASP A 29 -4.95 -29.74 -1.31
CA ASP A 29 -5.30 -30.15 -2.68
C ASP A 29 -4.03 -30.15 -3.54
N SER A 30 -3.74 -31.25 -4.23
CA SER A 30 -2.52 -31.40 -5.05
C SER A 30 -2.43 -30.42 -6.22
N ARG A 31 -3.55 -29.77 -6.59
CA ARG A 31 -3.62 -28.75 -7.64
C ARG A 31 -3.34 -27.33 -7.14
N GLU A 32 -3.31 -27.12 -5.82
CA GLU A 32 -2.91 -25.83 -5.24
C GLU A 32 -1.39 -25.61 -5.37
N PRO A 33 -0.92 -24.34 -5.39
CA PRO A 33 0.50 -24.04 -5.35
C PRO A 33 1.18 -24.67 -4.14
N GLN A 34 2.47 -24.98 -4.27
CA GLN A 34 3.25 -25.63 -3.20
C GLN A 34 3.18 -24.86 -1.88
N TYR A 35 2.95 -25.59 -0.79
CA TYR A 35 2.96 -25.02 0.55
C TYR A 35 4.40 -24.93 1.04
N VAL A 36 4.79 -23.75 1.49
CA VAL A 36 6.09 -23.54 2.11
C VAL A 36 5.95 -23.69 3.62
N ARG A 37 6.83 -24.48 4.24
CA ARG A 37 6.90 -24.59 5.70
C ARG A 37 7.68 -23.42 6.28
N SER A 38 7.22 -22.90 7.41
CA SER A 38 8.01 -21.98 8.24
C SER A 38 8.75 -22.74 9.34
N ARG A 39 9.79 -22.11 9.91
CA ARG A 39 10.57 -22.71 11.02
C ARG A 39 9.74 -22.92 12.28
N VAL A 40 8.81 -22.00 12.56
CA VAL A 40 7.87 -22.09 13.68
C VAL A 40 6.49 -22.35 13.08
N PRO A 41 5.86 -23.50 13.34
CA PRO A 41 4.58 -23.85 12.73
C PRO A 41 3.51 -22.78 12.97
N LEU A 42 2.60 -22.60 12.01
CA LEU A 42 1.45 -21.68 12.00
C LEU A 42 1.74 -20.17 12.07
N ILE A 43 2.74 -19.74 12.84
CA ILE A 43 3.05 -18.32 13.11
C ILE A 43 4.38 -17.86 12.52
N GLY A 44 5.25 -18.77 12.09
CA GLY A 44 6.60 -18.44 11.64
C GLY A 44 6.63 -17.51 10.43
N HIS A 45 5.67 -17.65 9.51
CA HIS A 45 5.51 -16.71 8.40
C HIS A 45 5.10 -15.31 8.89
N LEU A 46 4.20 -15.17 9.87
CA LEU A 46 3.84 -13.87 10.45
C LEU A 46 5.02 -13.21 11.14
N ILE A 47 5.81 -13.98 11.88
CA ILE A 47 7.05 -13.47 12.52
C ILE A 47 8.04 -13.00 11.44
N GLY A 48 8.20 -13.77 10.36
CA GLY A 48 9.05 -13.39 9.23
C GLY A 48 8.61 -12.08 8.58
N ILE A 49 7.32 -11.97 8.27
CA ILE A 49 6.69 -10.77 7.70
C ILE A 49 6.86 -9.57 8.64
N SER A 50 6.61 -9.75 9.95
CA SER A 50 6.73 -8.66 10.94
C SER A 50 8.17 -8.19 11.12
N LYS A 51 9.16 -9.09 11.04
CA LYS A 51 10.58 -8.73 11.23
C LYS A 51 11.25 -8.15 9.99
N ARG A 52 10.91 -8.65 8.80
CA ARG A 52 11.59 -8.28 7.53
C ARG A 52 10.74 -7.41 6.60
N GLY A 53 9.46 -7.25 6.90
CA GLY A 53 8.47 -6.72 5.96
C GLY A 53 8.02 -7.79 4.95
N ALA A 54 6.76 -7.66 4.50
CA ALA A 54 6.13 -8.66 3.63
C ALA A 54 6.91 -8.91 2.33
N GLY A 55 7.27 -7.87 1.58
CA GLY A 55 7.93 -8.03 0.28
C GLY A 55 9.30 -8.70 0.36
N TRP A 56 10.15 -8.30 1.30
CA TRP A 56 11.48 -8.89 1.45
C TRP A 56 11.39 -10.34 1.92
N TYR A 57 10.52 -10.62 2.90
CA TYR A 57 10.28 -11.99 3.34
C TYR A 57 9.77 -12.90 2.21
N TYR A 58 8.85 -12.40 1.38
CA TYR A 58 8.37 -13.15 0.22
C TYR A 58 9.47 -13.40 -0.80
N THR A 59 10.36 -12.42 -1.01
CA THR A 59 11.51 -12.53 -1.92
C THR A 59 12.49 -13.59 -1.42
N ASP A 60 12.79 -13.62 -0.11
CA ASP A 60 13.62 -14.65 0.52
C ASP A 60 13.03 -16.05 0.37
N VAL A 61 11.70 -16.17 0.52
CA VAL A 61 11.02 -17.46 0.35
C VAL A 61 11.01 -17.88 -1.12
N ALA A 62 10.73 -16.94 -2.03
CA ALA A 62 10.65 -17.16 -3.46
C ALA A 62 11.97 -17.64 -4.06
N SER A 63 13.12 -17.16 -3.56
CA SER A 63 14.45 -17.56 -4.06
C SER A 63 14.74 -19.05 -3.89
N SER A 64 13.98 -19.73 -3.03
CA SER A 64 14.10 -21.17 -2.76
C SER A 64 13.00 -22.01 -3.41
N GLN A 65 12.10 -21.39 -4.20
CA GLN A 65 10.99 -22.10 -4.85
C GLN A 65 11.25 -22.28 -6.36
N PRO A 66 10.89 -23.44 -6.93
CA PRO A 66 11.05 -23.69 -8.37
C PRO A 66 10.00 -22.95 -9.21
N SER A 67 8.85 -22.58 -8.63
CA SER A 67 7.76 -21.86 -9.29
C SER A 67 7.57 -20.49 -8.67
N GLY A 68 7.31 -19.47 -9.49
CA GLY A 68 6.98 -18.11 -9.03
C GLY A 68 5.62 -17.95 -8.37
N ILE A 69 4.94 -19.06 -8.04
CA ILE A 69 3.75 -19.08 -7.19
C ILE A 69 3.91 -20.11 -6.08
N PHE A 70 3.58 -19.73 -4.84
CA PHE A 70 3.64 -20.59 -3.68
C PHE A 70 2.60 -20.17 -2.63
N THR A 71 2.33 -21.05 -1.67
CA THR A 71 1.35 -20.84 -0.61
C THR A 71 2.05 -20.71 0.74
N LEU A 72 1.73 -19.66 1.48
CA LEU A 72 2.09 -19.48 2.88
C LEU A 72 0.87 -19.84 3.75
N PRO A 73 0.87 -21.00 4.43
CA PRO A 73 -0.17 -21.32 5.40
C PRO A 73 0.05 -20.51 6.67
N ILE A 74 -0.95 -19.74 7.08
CA ILE A 74 -0.91 -18.97 8.31
C ILE A 74 -2.17 -19.30 9.11
N PHE A 75 -2.01 -19.92 10.28
CA PHE A 75 -3.13 -20.53 11.01
C PHE A 75 -4.01 -21.41 10.08
N THR A 76 -5.27 -21.04 9.90
CA THR A 76 -6.25 -21.70 9.04
C THR A 76 -6.43 -21.03 7.68
N PHE A 77 -5.80 -19.87 7.46
CA PHE A 77 -5.92 -19.14 6.20
C PHE A 77 -4.72 -19.41 5.28
N LYS A 78 -4.99 -19.36 3.97
CA LYS A 78 -4.01 -19.57 2.91
C LYS A 78 -3.71 -18.25 2.25
N LEU A 79 -2.43 -17.91 2.16
CA LEU A 79 -1.94 -16.74 1.44
C LEU A 79 -1.12 -17.21 0.23
N TYR A 80 -1.67 -17.08 -0.97
CA TYR A 80 -0.96 -17.33 -2.22
C TYR A 80 -0.06 -16.15 -2.55
N ILE A 81 1.23 -16.40 -2.76
CA ILE A 81 2.20 -15.37 -3.14
C ILE A 81 2.61 -15.59 -4.59
N ILE A 82 2.64 -14.50 -5.35
CA ILE A 82 3.13 -14.49 -6.73
C ILE A 82 4.34 -13.60 -6.83
N SER A 83 5.41 -14.16 -7.35
CA SER A 83 6.69 -13.47 -7.55
C SER A 83 7.09 -13.37 -9.02
N GLU A 84 6.30 -13.93 -9.95
CA GLU A 84 6.52 -13.86 -11.39
C GLU A 84 5.51 -12.97 -12.10
N GLN A 85 5.99 -12.17 -13.04
CA GLN A 85 5.16 -11.20 -13.77
C GLN A 85 4.16 -11.86 -14.73
N LYS A 86 4.50 -13.00 -15.36
CA LYS A 86 3.63 -13.69 -16.31
C LYS A 86 2.26 -14.08 -15.71
N LEU A 87 2.24 -14.41 -14.42
CA LEU A 87 1.03 -14.77 -13.67
C LEU A 87 0.09 -13.58 -13.43
N ILE A 88 0.62 -12.35 -13.40
CA ILE A 88 -0.18 -11.14 -13.13
C ILE A 88 -1.21 -10.92 -14.24
N SER A 89 -0.82 -11.13 -15.50
CA SER A 89 -1.74 -11.01 -16.63
C SER A 89 -2.91 -12.00 -16.53
N ALA A 90 -2.65 -13.21 -16.02
CA ALA A 90 -3.65 -14.24 -15.86
C ALA A 90 -4.66 -13.87 -14.75
N ILE A 91 -4.18 -13.38 -13.62
CA ILE A 91 -5.04 -12.88 -12.53
C ILE A 91 -5.96 -11.76 -13.01
N GLN A 92 -5.43 -10.81 -13.79
CA GLN A 92 -6.21 -9.71 -14.34
C GLN A 92 -7.37 -10.20 -15.23
N ARG A 93 -7.15 -11.27 -16.00
CA ARG A 93 -8.22 -11.90 -16.81
C ARG A 93 -9.32 -12.54 -15.95
N HIS A 94 -9.03 -12.88 -14.69
CA HIS A 94 -9.96 -13.48 -13.72
C HIS A 94 -10.54 -12.48 -12.70
N ALA A 95 -10.67 -11.19 -13.06
CA ALA A 95 -11.15 -10.14 -12.15
C ALA A 95 -12.54 -10.39 -11.51
N LYS A 96 -13.39 -11.23 -12.12
CA LYS A 96 -14.72 -11.61 -11.56
C LYS A 96 -14.62 -12.61 -10.41
N THR A 97 -13.53 -13.37 -10.32
CA THR A 97 -13.33 -14.39 -9.27
C THR A 97 -12.18 -14.05 -8.34
N ILE A 98 -11.31 -13.12 -8.73
CA ILE A 98 -10.17 -12.64 -7.93
C ILE A 98 -10.28 -11.12 -7.81
N SER A 99 -10.69 -10.61 -6.64
CA SER A 99 -11.07 -9.20 -6.47
C SER A 99 -10.39 -8.51 -5.28
N PHE A 100 -10.12 -7.22 -5.42
CA PHE A 100 -9.63 -6.37 -4.32
C PHE A 100 -10.77 -5.78 -3.47
N THR A 101 -11.97 -5.64 -4.03
CA THR A 101 -13.08 -4.89 -3.43
C THR A 101 -13.47 -5.35 -2.03
N PRO A 102 -13.62 -6.67 -1.74
CA PRO A 102 -13.99 -7.12 -0.38
C PRO A 102 -12.90 -6.81 0.64
N PHE A 103 -11.63 -6.92 0.25
CA PHE A 103 -10.51 -6.55 1.11
C PHE A 103 -10.50 -5.05 1.39
N ALA A 104 -10.74 -4.21 0.38
CA ALA A 104 -10.87 -2.76 0.56
C ALA A 104 -12.04 -2.41 1.49
N ALA A 105 -13.19 -3.10 1.35
CA ALA A 105 -14.36 -2.95 2.22
C ALA A 105 -14.02 -3.21 3.68
N LYS A 106 -13.44 -4.39 3.94
CA LYS A 106 -13.02 -4.83 5.27
C LYS A 106 -12.01 -3.87 5.86
N THR A 107 -10.99 -3.48 5.09
CA THR A 107 -9.93 -2.58 5.54
C THR A 107 -10.50 -1.20 5.86
N SER A 108 -11.35 -0.64 5.00
CA SER A 108 -12.00 0.66 5.25
C SER A 108 -12.84 0.63 6.53
N LYS A 109 -13.66 -0.41 6.72
CA LYS A 109 -14.45 -0.62 7.95
C LYS A 109 -13.54 -0.70 9.19
N THR A 110 -12.50 -1.52 9.13
CA THR A 110 -11.57 -1.72 10.25
C THR A 110 -10.76 -0.47 10.59
N LEU A 111 -10.23 0.23 9.58
CA LEU A 111 -9.37 1.40 9.79
C LEU A 111 -10.16 2.63 10.23
N SER A 112 -11.37 2.84 9.70
CA SER A 112 -12.24 3.95 10.15
C SER A 112 -12.92 3.68 11.50
N GLY A 113 -13.01 2.40 11.91
CA GLY A 113 -13.76 2.01 13.11
C GLY A 113 -15.28 2.17 12.94
N LEU A 114 -15.76 2.31 11.71
CA LEU A 114 -17.18 2.44 11.39
C LEU A 114 -17.88 1.08 11.28
N GLY A 115 -19.17 1.07 11.56
CA GLY A 115 -20.04 -0.10 11.46
C GLY A 115 -20.46 -0.38 10.02
N ASP A 116 -21.70 -0.86 9.83
CA ASP A 116 -22.21 -1.26 8.52
C ASP A 116 -22.53 -0.08 7.58
N ILE A 117 -22.45 1.15 8.07
CA ILE A 117 -22.66 2.35 7.26
C ILE A 117 -21.66 2.43 6.10
N VAL A 118 -20.39 2.08 6.32
CA VAL A 118 -19.34 2.05 5.28
C VAL A 118 -19.68 1.05 4.19
N LEU A 119 -20.30 -0.09 4.53
CA LEU A 119 -20.68 -1.11 3.55
C LEU A 119 -21.81 -0.64 2.63
N ARG A 120 -22.70 0.25 3.11
CA ARG A 120 -23.82 0.80 2.31
C ARG A 120 -23.35 1.88 1.33
N ILE A 121 -22.32 2.63 1.69
CA ILE A 121 -21.83 3.77 0.92
C ILE A 121 -20.56 3.45 0.12
N GLN A 122 -19.99 2.26 0.25
CA GLN A 122 -18.72 1.93 -0.42
C GLN A 122 -18.79 2.07 -1.95
N ASP A 123 -19.94 1.75 -2.54
CA ASP A 123 -20.16 1.92 -3.98
C ASP A 123 -20.31 3.41 -4.38
N HIS A 124 -20.71 4.27 -3.45
CA HIS A 124 -20.90 5.72 -3.63
C HIS A 124 -19.61 6.53 -3.35
N LEU A 125 -18.76 6.05 -2.45
CA LEU A 125 -17.47 6.68 -2.09
C LEU A 125 -16.39 6.56 -3.17
N GLN A 126 -16.61 5.73 -4.21
CA GLN A 126 -15.73 5.68 -5.39
C GLN A 126 -15.78 6.96 -6.23
N GLY A 127 -16.77 7.82 -5.97
CA GLY A 127 -16.86 9.19 -6.46
C GLY A 127 -16.84 9.36 -8.00
N PRO A 128 -16.86 10.62 -8.46
CA PRO A 128 -16.68 10.97 -9.87
C PRO A 128 -15.30 10.54 -10.40
N PRO A 129 -15.03 10.62 -11.72
CA PRO A 129 -13.79 10.12 -12.35
C PRO A 129 -12.47 10.55 -11.67
N GLU A 130 -12.45 11.71 -11.02
CA GLU A 130 -11.32 12.25 -10.26
C GLU A 130 -11.04 11.46 -8.96
N ALA A 131 -12.09 11.02 -8.25
CA ALA A 131 -11.96 10.12 -7.10
C ALA A 131 -11.50 8.71 -7.54
N LYS A 132 -11.88 8.27 -8.75
CA LYS A 132 -11.39 7.02 -9.35
C LYS A 132 -9.90 7.06 -9.72
N GLU A 133 -9.33 8.24 -10.02
CA GLU A 133 -7.88 8.41 -10.18
C GLU A 133 -7.17 8.27 -8.83
N PHE A 134 -7.71 8.86 -7.76
CA PHE A 134 -7.18 8.71 -6.40
C PHE A 134 -7.19 7.24 -5.94
N ASP A 135 -8.30 6.53 -6.18
CA ASP A 135 -8.47 5.11 -5.89
C ASP A 135 -7.56 4.19 -6.75
N ARG A 136 -7.14 4.67 -7.94
CA ARG A 136 -6.18 3.99 -8.83
C ARG A 136 -4.74 4.14 -8.34
N VAL A 137 -4.39 5.31 -7.82
CA VAL A 137 -3.10 5.59 -7.18
C VAL A 137 -2.99 4.86 -5.83
N GLN A 138 -4.10 4.71 -5.10
CA GLN A 138 -4.18 4.02 -3.81
C GLN A 138 -4.15 2.50 -3.86
N ARG A 139 -4.62 1.88 -4.96
CA ARG A 139 -4.65 0.40 -5.14
C ARG A 139 -3.26 -0.28 -5.14
N ALA A 140 -2.19 0.49 -5.02
CA ALA A 140 -0.85 0.04 -4.76
C ALA A 140 -0.50 0.30 -3.28
N SER A 141 -0.77 -0.66 -2.40
CA SER A 141 -0.34 -0.59 -0.99
C SER A 141 1.19 -0.57 -0.90
N MET A 142 1.80 0.40 -0.21
CA MET A 142 3.25 0.55 -0.05
C MET A 142 3.62 0.70 1.44
N SER A 143 4.77 0.15 1.84
CA SER A 143 5.41 0.45 3.13
C SER A 143 6.87 0.83 2.90
N ALA A 144 7.40 1.75 3.69
CA ALA A 144 8.82 2.10 3.65
C ALA A 144 9.69 0.89 4.07
N GLY A 145 10.87 0.75 3.47
CA GLY A 145 11.88 -0.24 3.89
C GLY A 145 12.52 0.12 5.24
N PRO A 146 13.18 -0.85 5.91
CA PRO A 146 13.76 -0.67 7.25
C PRO A 146 15.06 0.16 7.28
N ASP A 147 15.71 0.43 6.15
CA ASP A 147 17.06 1.00 6.10
C ASP A 147 17.10 2.55 6.11
N LEU A 148 16.19 3.21 6.83
CA LEU A 148 16.01 4.66 6.72
C LEU A 148 16.66 5.46 7.86
N ASP A 149 17.31 6.57 7.50
CA ASP A 149 17.73 7.61 8.44
C ASP A 149 16.49 8.31 9.03
N VAL A 150 16.28 8.06 10.32
CA VAL A 150 15.06 8.41 11.07
C VAL A 150 14.79 9.92 11.04
N MET A 151 15.82 10.77 10.99
CA MET A 151 15.64 12.23 11.08
C MET A 151 15.16 12.87 9.78
N ALA A 152 15.70 12.45 8.63
CA ALA A 152 15.28 12.97 7.33
C ALA A 152 13.84 12.55 6.99
N LEU A 153 13.46 11.32 7.40
CA LEU A 153 12.10 10.83 7.23
C LEU A 153 11.10 11.57 8.12
N VAL A 154 11.43 11.85 9.38
CA VAL A 154 10.52 12.55 10.30
C VAL A 154 10.21 13.95 9.81
N LEU A 155 11.22 14.72 9.39
CA LEU A 155 11.01 16.06 8.85
C LEU A 155 10.19 16.01 7.55
N SER A 156 10.46 15.04 6.69
CA SER A 156 9.72 14.84 5.45
C SER A 156 8.27 14.44 5.72
N LYS A 157 8.01 13.56 6.70
CA LYS A 157 6.66 13.16 7.11
C LYS A 157 5.83 14.36 7.53
N HIS A 158 6.36 15.24 8.38
CA HIS A 158 5.64 16.44 8.82
C HIS A 158 5.33 17.39 7.66
N LEU A 159 6.35 17.76 6.87
CA LEU A 159 6.17 18.69 5.75
C LEU A 159 5.19 18.14 4.72
N ILE A 160 5.30 16.85 4.38
CA ILE A 160 4.45 16.19 3.39
C ILE A 160 3.03 16.03 3.93
N ALA A 161 2.87 15.58 5.18
CA ALA A 161 1.56 15.39 5.80
C ALA A 161 0.81 16.71 5.90
N LEU A 162 1.46 17.77 6.41
CA LEU A 162 0.84 19.08 6.52
C LEU A 162 0.48 19.63 5.13
N SER A 163 1.42 19.64 4.18
CA SER A 163 1.15 20.18 2.84
C SER A 163 0.02 19.46 2.11
N ALA A 164 -0.03 18.12 2.19
CA ALA A 164 -1.08 17.33 1.54
C ALA A 164 -2.45 17.51 2.23
N SER A 165 -2.46 17.59 3.56
CA SER A 165 -3.68 17.74 4.34
C SER A 165 -4.29 19.15 4.24
N GLU A 166 -3.46 20.20 4.10
CA GLU A 166 -3.95 21.59 3.87
C GLU A 166 -4.85 21.66 2.63
N GLY A 167 -4.39 21.07 1.52
CA GLY A 167 -5.16 21.03 0.28
C GLY A 167 -6.45 20.21 0.37
N MET A 168 -6.56 19.27 1.32
CA MET A 168 -7.74 18.44 1.50
C MET A 168 -8.74 19.02 2.49
N PHE A 169 -8.29 19.45 3.66
CA PHE A 169 -9.13 19.81 4.81
C PHE A 169 -9.35 21.32 4.96
N GLY A 170 -8.60 22.16 4.24
CA GLY A 170 -8.79 23.61 4.24
C GLY A 170 -8.34 24.29 5.54
N PRO A 171 -8.88 25.49 5.86
CA PRO A 171 -8.40 26.33 6.96
C PRO A 171 -8.44 25.67 8.35
N MET A 172 -9.37 24.74 8.57
CA MET A 172 -9.53 24.00 9.82
C MET A 172 -8.79 22.64 9.84
N ASN A 173 -7.75 22.50 9.03
CA ASN A 173 -6.98 21.26 8.89
C ASN A 173 -6.57 20.63 10.23
N PRO A 174 -7.05 19.41 10.57
CA PRO A 174 -6.69 18.74 11.82
C PRO A 174 -5.20 18.43 11.98
N PHE A 175 -4.44 18.31 10.88
CA PHE A 175 -2.98 18.08 10.92
C PHE A 175 -2.17 19.29 11.41
N ARG A 176 -2.79 20.45 11.64
CA ARG A 176 -2.16 21.57 12.35
C ARG A 176 -1.99 21.31 13.84
N ASP A 177 -2.77 20.38 14.40
CA ASP A 177 -2.57 19.86 15.76
C ASP A 177 -1.46 18.79 15.74
N PRO A 178 -0.30 19.03 16.41
CA PRO A 178 0.79 18.05 16.45
C PRO A 178 0.36 16.72 17.06
N GLU A 179 -0.60 16.71 17.98
CA GLU A 179 -1.10 15.46 18.57
C GLU A 179 -1.92 14.64 17.57
N HIS A 180 -2.67 15.30 16.68
CA HIS A 180 -3.41 14.63 15.60
C HIS A 180 -2.46 13.91 14.65
N GLU A 181 -1.38 14.57 14.25
CA GLU A 181 -0.35 13.99 13.41
C GLU A 181 0.37 12.81 14.11
N ALA A 182 0.76 12.99 15.39
CA ALA A 182 1.43 11.94 16.15
C ALA A 182 0.54 10.69 16.31
N ASP A 183 -0.76 10.90 16.58
CA ASP A 183 -1.74 9.82 16.66
C ASP A 183 -1.96 9.14 15.30
N PHE A 184 -1.95 9.90 14.21
CA PHE A 184 -2.02 9.34 12.86
C PHE A 184 -0.85 8.39 12.58
N TRP A 185 0.39 8.81 12.86
CA TRP A 185 1.57 7.96 12.63
C TRP A 185 1.60 6.74 13.53
N THR A 186 1.24 6.89 14.82
CA THR A 186 1.11 5.76 15.76
C THR A 186 0.10 4.72 15.25
N PHE A 187 -1.03 5.19 14.74
CA PHE A 187 -2.05 4.34 14.12
C PHE A 187 -1.55 3.70 12.81
N ALA A 188 -0.93 4.47 11.93
CA ALA A 188 -0.49 4.03 10.61
C ALA A 188 0.54 2.90 10.70
N GLU A 189 1.50 3.00 11.61
CA GLU A 189 2.56 2.00 11.82
C GLU A 189 2.00 0.62 12.18
N LYS A 190 0.88 0.55 12.92
CA LYS A 190 0.26 -0.71 13.36
C LYS A 190 -1.04 -1.05 12.66
N SER A 191 -1.44 -0.27 11.64
CA SER A 191 -2.67 -0.47 10.86
C SER A 191 -2.81 -1.90 10.31
N HIS A 192 -1.69 -2.51 9.89
CA HIS A 192 -1.64 -3.89 9.41
C HIS A 192 -2.05 -4.91 10.48
N ILE A 193 -1.75 -4.67 11.76
CA ILE A 193 -2.17 -5.50 12.90
C ILE A 193 -3.68 -5.35 13.11
N LEU A 194 -4.21 -4.13 12.97
CA LEU A 194 -5.64 -3.86 13.10
C LEU A 194 -6.45 -4.63 12.05
N VAL A 195 -5.98 -4.66 10.79
CA VAL A 195 -6.63 -5.38 9.67
C VAL A 195 -6.64 -6.90 9.87
N MET A 196 -5.68 -7.47 10.60
CA MET A 196 -5.71 -8.90 10.94
C MET A 196 -6.92 -9.28 11.79
N GLY A 197 -7.44 -8.34 12.60
CA GLY A 197 -8.64 -8.52 13.40
C GLY A 197 -8.48 -9.51 14.56
N GLY A 198 -9.61 -9.93 15.14
CA GLY A 198 -9.64 -10.79 16.32
C GLY A 198 -9.08 -10.09 17.57
N LEU A 199 -8.36 -10.83 18.41
CA LEU A 199 -7.76 -10.31 19.65
C LEU A 199 -6.40 -9.63 19.42
N MET A 200 -5.78 -9.80 18.24
CA MET A 200 -4.44 -9.29 17.94
C MET A 200 -4.31 -7.77 18.11
N PRO A 201 -5.27 -6.93 17.66
CA PRO A 201 -5.16 -5.48 17.84
C PRO A 201 -5.15 -5.06 19.31
N GLN A 202 -5.91 -5.75 20.16
CA GLN A 202 -6.00 -5.43 21.59
C GLN A 202 -4.71 -5.80 22.35
N ILE A 203 -4.00 -6.84 21.88
CA ILE A 203 -2.80 -7.36 22.51
C ILE A 203 -1.55 -6.62 22.00
N LEU A 204 -1.44 -6.40 20.69
CA LEU A 204 -0.20 -5.94 20.05
C LEU A 204 -0.25 -4.48 19.54
N ALA A 205 -1.44 -3.88 19.44
CA ALA A 205 -1.64 -2.55 18.84
C ALA A 205 -2.64 -1.68 19.64
N ARG A 206 -2.63 -1.83 20.96
CA ARG A 206 -3.55 -1.11 21.85
C ARG A 206 -3.39 0.41 21.79
N ASP A 207 -2.15 0.86 21.70
CA ASP A 207 -1.79 2.26 21.49
C ASP A 207 -2.32 2.81 20.16
N ALA A 208 -2.20 2.04 19.07
CA ALA A 208 -2.76 2.41 17.78
C ALA A 208 -4.29 2.47 17.78
N LEU A 209 -4.97 1.57 18.50
CA LEU A 209 -6.42 1.67 18.72
C LEU A 209 -6.79 2.95 19.47
N GLN A 210 -6.06 3.29 20.52
CA GLN A 210 -6.30 4.52 21.29
C GLN A 210 -6.03 5.78 20.46
N ALA A 211 -4.94 5.80 19.70
CA ALA A 211 -4.60 6.89 18.78
C ALA A 211 -5.70 7.10 17.73
N ARG A 212 -6.21 6.02 17.15
CA ARG A 212 -7.36 6.04 16.22
C ARG A 212 -8.59 6.70 16.87
N GLU A 213 -8.94 6.31 18.10
CA GLU A 213 -10.12 6.89 18.77
C GLU A 213 -9.90 8.36 19.16
N ARG A 214 -8.69 8.78 19.53
CA ARG A 214 -8.38 10.21 19.77
C ARG A 214 -8.54 11.04 18.50
N ASN A 215 -8.01 10.58 17.36
CA ASN A 215 -8.20 11.24 16.08
C ASN A 215 -9.66 11.24 15.62
N ALA A 216 -10.44 10.21 15.96
CA ALA A 216 -11.88 10.21 15.71
C ALA A 216 -12.59 11.39 16.38
N VAL A 217 -12.22 11.71 17.63
CA VAL A 217 -12.78 12.84 18.38
C VAL A 217 -12.37 14.17 17.75
N ARG A 218 -11.09 14.32 17.36
CA ARG A 218 -10.62 15.53 16.66
C ARG A 218 -11.35 15.76 15.34
N TYR A 219 -11.55 14.71 14.55
CA TYR A 219 -12.33 14.80 13.32
C TYR A 219 -13.82 15.07 13.56
N GLU A 220 -14.42 14.53 14.62
CA GLU A 220 -15.80 14.86 14.97
C GLU A 220 -15.93 16.37 15.25
N ASN A 221 -14.98 16.96 15.97
CA ASN A 221 -14.95 18.41 16.21
C ASN A 221 -14.76 19.20 14.91
N TYR A 222 -13.89 18.73 14.02
CA TYR A 222 -13.71 19.32 12.68
C TYR A 222 -15.02 19.37 11.90
N ILE A 223 -15.80 18.27 11.86
CA ILE A 223 -17.11 18.25 11.19
C ILE A 223 -18.10 19.18 11.89
N ARG A 224 -18.20 19.09 13.22
CA ARG A 224 -19.16 19.87 14.02
C ARG A 224 -18.97 21.39 13.87
N ASN A 225 -17.74 21.82 13.67
CA ASN A 225 -17.40 23.23 13.48
C ASN A 225 -17.49 23.69 12.01
N GLY A 226 -18.05 22.87 11.10
CA GLY A 226 -18.19 23.23 9.69
C GLY A 226 -16.89 23.15 8.88
N GLY A 227 -15.81 22.54 9.41
CA GLY A 227 -14.52 22.51 8.73
C GLY A 227 -14.56 21.85 7.34
N HIS A 228 -15.46 20.88 7.15
CA HIS A 228 -15.69 20.22 5.87
C HIS A 228 -16.32 21.14 4.81
N GLU A 229 -17.00 22.22 5.20
CA GLU A 229 -17.64 23.19 4.30
C GLU A 229 -16.63 24.13 3.62
N GLU A 230 -15.42 24.27 4.18
CA GLU A 230 -14.30 25.02 3.60
C GLU A 230 -13.19 24.11 3.04
N ALA A 231 -13.43 22.79 3.08
CA ALA A 231 -12.51 21.79 2.59
C ALA A 231 -12.51 21.65 1.06
N SER A 232 -11.66 20.76 0.56
CA SER A 232 -11.66 20.35 -0.85
C SER A 232 -13.00 19.76 -1.29
N GLY A 233 -13.25 19.78 -2.61
CA GLY A 233 -14.44 19.15 -3.19
C GLY A 233 -14.54 17.66 -2.84
N VAL A 234 -13.41 16.95 -2.74
CA VAL A 234 -13.37 15.54 -2.34
C VAL A 234 -13.88 15.35 -0.91
N VAL A 235 -13.45 16.17 0.05
CA VAL A 235 -13.92 16.08 1.44
C VAL A 235 -15.40 16.45 1.53
N LYS A 236 -15.81 17.53 0.86
CA LYS A 236 -17.21 17.98 0.78
C LYS A 236 -18.14 16.90 0.25
N ASP A 237 -17.81 16.32 -0.90
CA ASP A 237 -18.64 15.30 -1.54
C ASP A 237 -18.72 14.04 -0.69
N ARG A 238 -17.63 13.63 -0.03
CA ARG A 238 -17.63 12.49 0.89
C ARG A 238 -18.57 12.73 2.07
N CYS A 239 -18.49 13.91 2.68
CA CYS A 239 -19.38 14.32 3.77
C CYS A 239 -20.85 14.38 3.33
N ARG A 240 -21.14 14.99 2.17
CA ARG A 240 -22.50 15.05 1.60
C ARG A 240 -23.09 13.66 1.37
N VAL A 241 -22.33 12.77 0.71
CA VAL A 241 -22.79 11.38 0.44
C VAL A 241 -23.08 10.64 1.74
N LEU A 242 -22.27 10.84 2.78
CA LEU A 242 -22.49 10.26 4.10
C LEU A 242 -23.78 10.78 4.74
N GLU A 243 -23.97 12.09 4.75
CA GLU A 243 -25.15 12.74 5.31
C GLU A 243 -26.44 12.29 4.59
N GLU A 244 -26.44 12.26 3.26
CA GLU A 244 -27.55 11.76 2.42
C GLU A 244 -27.92 10.30 2.73
N ASN A 245 -26.98 9.52 3.25
CA ASN A 245 -27.17 8.12 3.64
C ASN A 245 -27.41 7.94 5.16
N GLY A 246 -27.73 9.02 5.88
CA GLY A 246 -28.10 8.99 7.29
C GLY A 246 -26.91 8.80 8.26
N ALA A 247 -25.69 9.15 7.83
CA ALA A 247 -24.53 9.14 8.70
C ALA A 247 -24.62 10.22 9.78
N THR A 248 -24.17 9.90 10.99
CA THR A 248 -24.04 10.89 12.05
C THR A 248 -22.78 11.74 11.85
N VAL A 249 -22.70 12.91 12.50
CA VAL A 249 -21.49 13.75 12.56
C VAL A 249 -20.26 12.94 13.02
N ARG A 250 -20.46 12.04 13.97
CA ARG A 250 -19.42 11.10 14.43
C ARG A 250 -18.97 10.16 13.34
N ASP A 251 -19.88 9.65 12.52
CA ASP A 251 -19.54 8.77 11.41
C ASP A 251 -18.78 9.52 10.31
N MET A 252 -19.21 10.75 10.03
CA MET A 252 -18.53 11.67 9.10
C MET A 252 -17.10 11.97 9.55
N GLY A 253 -16.89 12.26 10.83
CA GLY A 253 -15.53 12.48 11.35
C GLY A 253 -14.65 11.23 11.20
N ARG A 254 -15.16 10.07 11.59
CA ARG A 254 -14.39 8.82 11.61
C ARG A 254 -13.96 8.33 10.24
N ILE A 255 -14.72 8.60 9.20
CA ILE A 255 -14.35 8.15 7.86
C ILE A 255 -13.03 8.77 7.37
N HIS A 256 -12.65 9.92 7.92
CA HIS A 256 -11.42 10.61 7.55
C HIS A 256 -10.17 9.88 8.03
N ILE A 257 -10.25 9.06 9.08
CA ILE A 257 -9.10 8.27 9.55
C ILE A 257 -8.64 7.25 8.50
N GLY A 258 -9.61 6.56 7.87
CA GLY A 258 -9.32 5.67 6.75
C GLY A 258 -8.84 6.43 5.52
N PHE A 259 -9.35 7.65 5.31
CA PHE A 259 -8.93 8.53 4.22
C PHE A 259 -7.49 9.01 4.39
N ASP A 260 -7.05 9.36 5.59
CA ASP A 260 -5.67 9.76 5.88
C ASP A 260 -4.68 8.65 5.57
N MET A 261 -5.02 7.39 5.92
CA MET A 261 -4.20 6.23 5.56
C MET A 261 -4.05 6.13 4.04
N ALA A 262 -5.15 6.32 3.33
CA ALA A 262 -5.19 6.21 1.89
C ALA A 262 -4.45 7.39 1.20
N MET A 263 -4.47 8.57 1.82
CA MET A 263 -3.80 9.78 1.36
C MET A 263 -2.29 9.78 1.66
N LEU A 264 -1.89 9.57 2.92
CA LEU A 264 -0.56 9.89 3.41
C LEU A 264 0.38 8.69 3.52
N ALA A 265 -0.13 7.50 3.84
CA ALA A 265 0.73 6.34 4.11
C ALA A 265 1.60 5.95 2.90
N ASN A 266 1.11 6.25 1.70
CA ASN A 266 1.78 6.02 0.42
C ASN A 266 2.51 7.26 -0.10
N TYR A 267 1.89 8.44 0.06
CA TYR A 267 2.41 9.68 -0.49
C TYR A 267 3.69 10.13 0.21
N ALA A 268 3.73 10.05 1.55
CA ALA A 268 4.89 10.50 2.31
C ALA A 268 6.18 9.71 2.00
N PRO A 269 6.18 8.35 2.00
CA PRO A 269 7.37 7.60 1.60
C PRO A 269 7.76 7.83 0.14
N THR A 270 6.79 7.94 -0.77
CA THR A 270 7.08 8.16 -2.20
C THR A 270 7.74 9.51 -2.45
N ALA A 271 7.20 10.57 -1.84
CA ALA A 271 7.76 11.91 -1.96
C ALA A 271 9.15 11.99 -1.30
N PHE A 272 9.35 11.35 -0.14
CA PHE A 272 10.67 11.22 0.47
C PHE A 272 11.68 10.59 -0.49
N TRP A 273 11.37 9.41 -1.06
CA TRP A 273 12.29 8.72 -1.96
C TRP A 273 12.55 9.51 -3.23
N ALA A 274 11.53 10.13 -3.82
CA ALA A 274 11.73 10.99 -4.97
C ALA A 274 12.68 12.15 -4.67
N VAL A 275 12.51 12.82 -3.54
CA VAL A 275 13.41 13.89 -3.09
C VAL A 275 14.82 13.35 -2.86
N TYR A 276 14.96 12.23 -2.15
CA TYR A 276 16.24 11.60 -1.88
C TYR A 276 17.00 11.25 -3.16
N GLU A 277 16.37 10.53 -4.09
CA GLU A 277 16.98 10.10 -5.36
C GLU A 277 17.37 11.30 -6.23
N ILE A 278 16.50 12.31 -6.31
CA ILE A 278 16.77 13.52 -7.08
C ILE A 278 17.95 14.30 -6.49
N LEU A 279 17.93 14.56 -5.17
CA LEU A 279 18.95 15.37 -4.50
C LEU A 279 20.30 14.66 -4.40
N SER A 280 20.32 13.32 -4.45
CA SER A 280 21.55 12.52 -4.46
C SER A 280 22.37 12.68 -5.75
N CYS A 281 21.78 13.23 -6.82
CA CYS A 281 22.46 13.47 -8.09
C CYS A 281 22.42 14.96 -8.48
N PRO A 282 23.51 15.73 -8.25
CA PRO A 282 23.55 17.17 -8.55
C PRO A 282 23.20 17.52 -10.00
N ARG A 283 23.58 16.67 -10.96
CA ARG A 283 23.22 16.83 -12.36
C ARG A 283 21.71 16.72 -12.60
N LEU A 284 21.07 15.72 -11.98
CA LEU A 284 19.62 15.51 -12.09
C LEU A 284 18.85 16.70 -11.50
N VAL A 285 19.32 17.25 -10.37
CA VAL A 285 18.75 18.48 -9.78
C VAL A 285 18.79 19.65 -10.77
N GLN A 286 19.91 19.86 -11.45
CA GLN A 286 20.06 20.94 -12.43
C GLN A 286 19.08 20.78 -13.60
N GLU A 287 19.03 19.58 -14.20
CA GLU A 287 18.14 19.28 -15.33
C GLU A 287 16.66 19.43 -14.95
N ILE A 288 16.26 18.91 -13.78
CA ILE A 288 14.88 19.07 -13.28
C ILE A 288 14.55 20.54 -13.01
N ARG A 289 15.46 21.33 -12.45
CA ARG A 289 15.24 22.77 -12.25
C ARG A 289 15.02 23.49 -13.57
N GLU A 290 15.74 23.13 -14.63
CA GLU A 290 15.53 23.70 -15.96
C GLU A 290 14.17 23.33 -16.56
N GLU A 291 13.68 22.11 -16.34
CA GLU A 291 12.32 21.74 -16.73
C GLU A 291 11.26 22.52 -15.96
N VAL A 292 11.37 22.54 -14.63
CA VAL A 292 10.36 23.16 -13.75
C VAL A 292 10.27 24.66 -13.96
N ARG A 293 11.37 25.35 -14.32
CA ARG A 293 11.33 26.78 -14.68
C ARG A 293 10.39 27.10 -15.83
N LYS A 294 10.09 26.14 -16.71
CA LYS A 294 9.12 26.33 -17.81
C LYS A 294 7.67 26.33 -17.33
N ALA A 295 7.43 25.75 -16.15
CA ALA A 295 6.11 25.67 -15.52
C ALA A 295 5.91 26.68 -14.40
N ILE A 296 6.92 27.50 -14.09
CA ILE A 296 6.85 28.53 -13.07
C ILE A 296 6.79 29.90 -13.75
N THR A 297 5.83 30.71 -13.32
CA THR A 297 5.76 32.14 -13.66
C THR A 297 6.04 32.96 -12.39
N LYS A 298 6.69 34.10 -12.57
CA LYS A 298 6.97 35.04 -11.48
C LYS A 298 5.86 36.08 -11.46
N GLY A 299 5.16 36.21 -10.34
CA GLY A 299 4.19 37.28 -10.09
C GLY A 299 4.85 38.60 -9.70
N ASP A 300 4.03 39.62 -9.49
CA ASP A 300 4.48 41.00 -9.25
C ASP A 300 5.09 41.23 -7.84
N GLU A 301 4.78 40.39 -6.85
CA GLU A 301 5.20 40.56 -5.44
C GLU A 301 6.06 39.39 -4.90
N ALA A 302 7.08 38.95 -5.63
CA ALA A 302 7.95 37.80 -5.26
C ALA A 302 7.25 36.44 -5.09
N ASP A 303 5.94 36.38 -5.32
CA ASP A 303 5.18 35.15 -5.42
C ASP A 303 5.50 34.40 -6.70
N TRP A 304 5.74 33.10 -6.57
CA TRP A 304 5.96 32.19 -7.69
C TRP A 304 4.70 31.36 -7.91
N THR A 305 4.17 31.37 -9.12
CA THR A 305 3.01 30.57 -9.49
C THR A 305 3.47 29.35 -10.28
N LEU A 306 3.11 28.17 -9.79
CA LEU A 306 3.34 26.89 -10.47
C LEU A 306 2.11 26.51 -11.28
N GLU A 307 2.26 26.42 -12.60
CA GLU A 307 1.19 25.99 -13.49
C GLU A 307 1.11 24.45 -13.56
N ILE A 308 0.20 23.87 -12.77
CA ILE A 308 0.06 22.40 -12.62
C ILE A 308 -0.38 21.73 -13.94
N SER A 309 -1.20 22.40 -14.75
CA SER A 309 -1.77 21.88 -16.00
C SER A 309 -0.69 21.44 -17.00
N ILE A 310 0.45 22.14 -17.05
CA ILE A 310 1.54 21.88 -17.99
C ILE A 310 2.66 21.02 -17.42
N LEU A 311 2.68 20.72 -16.12
CA LEU A 311 3.73 19.89 -15.51
C LEU A 311 3.90 18.54 -16.22
N LYS A 312 2.80 17.92 -16.65
CA LYS A 312 2.82 16.64 -17.37
C LYS A 312 3.54 16.69 -18.72
N THR A 313 3.54 17.83 -19.39
CA THR A 313 4.15 18.02 -20.70
C THR A 313 5.50 18.72 -20.61
N ALA A 314 5.65 19.68 -19.69
CA ALA A 314 6.84 20.50 -19.52
C ALA A 314 7.93 19.86 -18.66
N CYS A 315 7.57 18.95 -17.74
CA CYS A 315 8.49 18.36 -16.76
C CYS A 315 8.56 16.81 -16.82
N PRO A 316 8.87 16.21 -17.97
CA PRO A 316 8.92 14.75 -18.12
C PRO A 316 10.01 14.08 -17.27
N LEU A 317 11.14 14.73 -16.98
CA LEU A 317 12.21 14.18 -16.15
C LEU A 317 11.81 14.17 -14.67
N LEU A 318 11.14 15.22 -14.18
CA LEU A 318 10.60 15.22 -12.82
C LEU A 318 9.62 14.07 -12.62
N LEU A 319 8.67 13.91 -13.55
CA LEU A 319 7.67 12.84 -13.45
C LEU A 319 8.29 11.45 -13.56
N SER A 320 9.23 11.27 -14.50
CA SER A 320 9.94 10.01 -14.66
C SER A 320 10.78 9.67 -13.41
N SER A 321 11.39 10.66 -12.76
CA SER A 321 12.14 10.47 -11.52
C SER A 321 11.24 10.04 -10.35
N ILE A 322 10.07 10.66 -10.20
CA ILE A 322 9.09 10.26 -9.17
C ILE A 322 8.60 8.82 -9.43
N GLN A 323 8.29 8.50 -10.68
CA GLN A 323 7.84 7.15 -11.08
C GLN A 323 8.93 6.10 -10.84
N GLU A 324 10.18 6.42 -11.14
CA GLU A 324 11.31 5.52 -10.91
C GLU A 324 11.60 5.34 -9.42
N ALA A 325 11.53 6.41 -8.62
CA ALA A 325 11.70 6.34 -7.18
C ALA A 325 10.62 5.44 -6.57
N GLN A 326 9.38 5.55 -7.04
CA GLN A 326 8.31 4.64 -6.66
C GLN A 326 8.58 3.20 -7.11
N ARG A 327 9.11 2.97 -8.32
CA ARG A 327 9.41 1.61 -8.81
C ARG A 327 10.49 0.93 -7.96
N VAL A 328 11.59 1.63 -7.68
CA VAL A 328 12.76 1.07 -7.01
C VAL A 328 12.53 0.92 -5.51
N ASN A 329 11.86 1.87 -4.87
CA ASN A 329 11.82 1.94 -3.40
C ASN A 329 10.50 1.44 -2.79
N SER A 330 9.49 1.12 -3.59
CA SER A 330 8.20 0.66 -3.06
C SER A 330 8.08 -0.85 -2.94
N VAL A 331 7.46 -1.28 -1.84
CA VAL A 331 7.01 -2.67 -1.64
C VAL A 331 5.52 -2.76 -1.90
N GLN A 332 5.13 -3.11 -3.13
CA GLN A 332 3.71 -3.21 -3.47
C GLN A 332 3.07 -4.48 -2.89
N ALA A 333 2.02 -4.33 -2.08
CA ALA A 333 1.17 -5.43 -1.64
C ALA A 333 -0.07 -5.54 -2.52
N GLY A 334 0.03 -6.27 -3.63
CA GLY A 334 -1.09 -6.48 -4.56
C GLY A 334 -2.09 -7.53 -4.05
N ILE A 335 -2.83 -7.20 -2.98
CA ILE A 335 -3.75 -8.13 -2.29
C ILE A 335 -5.02 -8.34 -3.12
N ARG A 336 -5.49 -9.58 -3.22
CA ARG A 336 -6.76 -9.98 -3.82
C ARG A 336 -7.39 -11.10 -2.99
N GLU A 337 -8.70 -11.10 -2.92
CA GLU A 337 -9.50 -12.19 -2.35
C GLU A 337 -10.00 -13.11 -3.46
N ILE A 338 -9.92 -14.42 -3.21
CA ILE A 338 -10.46 -15.44 -4.11
C ILE A 338 -11.94 -15.67 -3.77
N LEU A 339 -12.83 -15.18 -4.62
CA LEU A 339 -14.28 -15.23 -4.43
C LEU A 339 -14.87 -16.61 -4.75
N ARG A 340 -14.24 -17.33 -5.67
CA ARG A 340 -14.64 -18.66 -6.17
C ARG A 340 -13.39 -19.46 -6.51
N ASP A 341 -13.44 -20.77 -6.32
CA ASP A 341 -12.38 -21.68 -6.77
C ASP A 341 -12.06 -21.37 -8.25
N THR A 342 -10.81 -21.01 -8.52
CA THR A 342 -10.37 -20.51 -9.82
C THR A 342 -9.06 -21.18 -10.20
N THR A 343 -9.03 -21.85 -11.34
CA THR A 343 -7.78 -22.37 -11.91
C THR A 343 -7.15 -21.30 -12.80
N ILE A 344 -5.90 -20.96 -12.51
CA ILE A 344 -5.08 -20.09 -13.35
C ILE A 344 -4.22 -20.96 -14.25
N HIS A 345 -4.29 -20.70 -15.55
CA HIS A 345 -3.47 -21.35 -16.57
C HIS A 345 -2.44 -20.37 -17.13
N THR A 346 -1.18 -20.80 -17.15
CA THR A 346 -0.06 -20.20 -17.88
C THR A 346 0.55 -21.26 -18.79
N GLU A 347 1.48 -20.86 -19.67
CA GLU A 347 2.13 -21.78 -20.60
C GLU A 347 2.84 -22.93 -19.85
N ASP A 348 3.43 -22.67 -18.69
CA ASP A 348 4.23 -23.65 -17.93
C ASP A 348 3.53 -24.19 -16.68
N THR A 349 2.42 -23.59 -16.24
CA THR A 349 1.85 -23.87 -14.92
C THR A 349 0.33 -23.73 -14.89
N SER A 350 -0.34 -24.71 -14.29
CA SER A 350 -1.78 -24.70 -14.03
C SER A 350 -2.03 -24.93 -12.55
N VAL A 351 -2.54 -23.92 -11.85
CA VAL A 351 -2.74 -23.96 -10.38
C VAL A 351 -4.16 -23.58 -9.99
N LEU A 352 -4.71 -24.29 -9.01
CA LEU A 352 -6.01 -24.02 -8.41
C LEU A 352 -5.86 -23.07 -7.23
N LEU A 353 -6.63 -21.98 -7.25
CA LEU A 353 -6.79 -21.06 -6.13
C LEU A 353 -8.15 -21.30 -5.47
N LYS A 354 -8.15 -21.59 -4.17
CA LYS A 354 -9.38 -21.88 -3.41
C LYS A 354 -10.10 -20.61 -2.94
N LYS A 355 -11.42 -20.66 -2.96
CA LYS A 355 -12.32 -19.63 -2.40
C LYS A 355 -11.99 -19.32 -0.94
N GLY A 356 -12.14 -18.05 -0.55
CA GLY A 356 -11.93 -17.56 0.82
C GLY A 356 -10.46 -17.39 1.21
N SER A 357 -9.54 -17.70 0.30
CA SER A 357 -8.11 -17.45 0.47
C SER A 357 -7.72 -16.07 -0.07
N TYR A 358 -6.54 -15.59 0.31
CA TYR A 358 -5.97 -14.36 -0.21
C TYR A 358 -4.82 -14.67 -1.16
N LEU A 359 -4.63 -13.78 -2.13
CA LEU A 359 -3.52 -13.76 -3.05
C LEU A 359 -2.81 -12.42 -2.90
N GLN A 360 -1.49 -12.43 -2.91
CA GLN A 360 -0.68 -11.22 -2.85
C GLN A 360 0.43 -11.28 -3.89
N ILE A 361 0.50 -10.24 -4.72
CA ILE A 361 1.60 -10.04 -5.65
C ILE A 361 2.79 -9.47 -4.87
N ASN A 362 3.94 -10.12 -4.97
CA ASN A 362 5.21 -9.61 -4.47
C ASN A 362 5.73 -8.52 -5.41
N GLY A 363 5.47 -7.27 -5.02
CA GLY A 363 5.91 -6.10 -5.78
C GLY A 363 7.41 -6.03 -5.99
N ILE A 364 8.23 -6.49 -5.04
CA ILE A 364 9.69 -6.39 -5.14
C ILE A 364 10.20 -7.22 -6.32
N SER A 365 9.82 -8.50 -6.39
CA SER A 365 10.23 -9.38 -7.48
C SER A 365 9.72 -8.91 -8.83
N THR A 366 8.47 -8.40 -8.89
CA THR A 366 7.86 -7.96 -10.15
C THR A 366 8.45 -6.64 -10.66
N LEU A 367 8.66 -5.67 -9.77
CA LEU A 367 9.14 -4.33 -10.14
C LEU A 367 10.65 -4.29 -10.39
N ARG A 368 11.37 -5.37 -10.06
CA ARG A 368 12.81 -5.55 -10.29
C ARG A 368 13.13 -6.77 -11.16
N ASP A 369 12.13 -7.33 -11.84
CA ASP A 369 12.28 -8.45 -12.75
C ASP A 369 13.19 -8.06 -13.93
N LEU A 370 14.24 -8.85 -14.17
CA LEU A 370 15.26 -8.54 -15.19
C LEU A 370 14.73 -8.72 -16.62
N GLU A 371 13.75 -9.63 -16.81
CA GLU A 371 13.14 -9.85 -18.12
C GLU A 371 12.35 -8.62 -18.58
N THR A 372 11.62 -8.01 -17.65
CA THR A 372 10.80 -6.82 -17.91
C THR A 372 11.63 -5.53 -17.89
N TRP A 373 12.43 -5.34 -16.84
CA TRP A 373 13.07 -4.05 -16.55
C TRP A 373 14.50 -3.93 -17.08
N GLY A 374 15.11 -5.03 -17.51
CA GLY A 374 16.48 -5.09 -18.03
C GLY A 374 17.51 -5.37 -16.94
N SER A 375 18.80 -5.38 -17.31
CA SER A 375 19.90 -5.65 -16.37
C SER A 375 20.07 -4.57 -15.30
N ASP A 376 19.55 -3.36 -15.55
CA ASP A 376 19.58 -2.21 -14.64
C ASP A 376 18.30 -2.12 -13.77
N ALA A 377 17.56 -3.22 -13.59
CA ALA A 377 16.29 -3.22 -12.85
C ALA A 377 16.44 -2.82 -11.38
N ALA A 378 17.58 -3.11 -10.76
CA ALA A 378 17.86 -2.71 -9.38
C ALA A 378 18.26 -1.23 -9.27
N ASP A 379 18.68 -0.61 -10.37
CA ASP A 379 19.23 0.74 -10.39
C ASP A 379 18.13 1.78 -10.65
N PHE A 380 18.29 2.94 -10.03
CA PHE A 380 17.47 4.11 -10.29
C PHE A 380 17.88 4.78 -11.63
N ASP A 381 17.01 4.69 -12.65
CA ASP A 381 17.16 5.41 -13.92
C ASP A 381 16.08 6.51 -14.03
N PRO A 382 16.40 7.80 -13.79
CA PRO A 382 15.44 8.88 -13.83
C PRO A 382 14.85 9.12 -15.23
N TYR A 383 15.44 8.56 -16.29
CA TYR A 383 14.94 8.68 -17.67
C TYR A 383 14.08 7.50 -18.11
N ARG A 384 13.88 6.48 -17.25
CA ARG A 384 13.24 5.20 -17.62
C ARG A 384 11.84 5.36 -18.23
N PHE A 385 11.07 6.36 -17.78
CA PHE A 385 9.69 6.57 -18.24
C PHE A 385 9.55 7.63 -19.34
N ILE A 386 10.66 8.14 -19.88
CA ILE A 386 10.65 9.12 -20.96
C ILE A 386 10.57 8.40 -22.31
N LYS A 387 9.60 8.79 -23.16
CA LYS A 387 9.29 8.14 -24.46
C LYS A 387 10.44 8.09 -25.48
N MET A 388 11.54 8.80 -25.24
CA MET A 388 12.74 8.80 -26.07
C MET A 388 13.98 8.73 -25.17
N LYS A 389 14.38 7.53 -24.76
CA LYS A 389 15.72 7.33 -24.19
C LYS A 389 16.72 7.73 -25.28
N ARG A 390 17.30 8.93 -25.20
CA ARG A 390 18.38 9.32 -26.13
C ARG A 390 19.53 8.34 -25.93
N PRO A 391 19.92 7.54 -26.94
CA PRO A 391 21.04 6.64 -26.78
C PRO A 391 22.29 7.51 -26.56
N GLY A 392 22.88 7.45 -25.36
CA GLY A 392 24.14 8.13 -25.05
C GLY A 392 24.14 9.20 -23.95
N ARG A 393 23.03 9.47 -23.23
CA ARG A 393 23.04 10.31 -22.00
C ARG A 393 22.87 9.51 -20.69
N GLY A 394 23.28 8.24 -20.68
CA GLY A 394 23.48 7.55 -19.41
C GLY A 394 24.72 8.12 -18.72
N CYS A 395 24.58 8.61 -17.49
CA CYS A 395 25.66 8.35 -16.54
C CYS A 395 25.25 7.08 -15.81
N CYS A 396 26.20 6.13 -15.73
CA CYS A 396 26.06 4.73 -15.30
C CYS A 396 25.17 3.88 -16.26
N GLN A 397 25.76 3.38 -17.35
CA GLN A 397 25.15 2.33 -18.19
C GLN A 397 24.99 1.02 -17.38
N ARG A 398 23.93 0.22 -17.57
CA ARG A 398 23.77 -0.75 -18.69
C ARG A 398 22.29 -0.97 -19.13
N VAL A 399 22.02 -0.54 -20.38
CA VAL A 399 21.05 -0.95 -21.44
C VAL A 399 20.21 -2.22 -21.14
N ALA A 400 18.91 -2.37 -21.40
CA ALA A 400 17.83 -1.63 -22.05
C ALA A 400 16.47 -2.05 -21.44
N ALA A 401 15.46 -1.19 -21.53
CA ALA A 401 14.12 -1.40 -21.00
C ALA A 401 13.05 -1.61 -22.10
N LYS A 402 12.01 -2.41 -21.79
CA LYS A 402 10.70 -2.40 -22.45
C LYS A 402 9.63 -2.06 -21.39
N ARG A 403 8.70 -1.16 -21.75
CA ARG A 403 7.62 -0.59 -20.92
C ARG A 403 6.82 -1.64 -20.12
N ILE A 404 6.36 -1.27 -18.92
CA ILE A 404 4.94 -1.34 -18.47
C ILE A 404 4.73 -0.43 -17.23
N PHE A 405 3.77 0.49 -17.30
CA PHE A 405 2.98 0.92 -16.13
C PHE A 405 1.54 1.11 -16.59
N GLY A 406 0.62 0.46 -15.87
CA GLY A 406 -0.80 0.41 -16.19
C GLY A 406 -1.39 -0.96 -15.88
N LEU A 407 -1.62 -1.25 -14.60
CA LEU A 407 -2.66 -2.21 -14.22
C LEU A 407 -3.97 -1.68 -14.85
N GLY A 408 -4.41 -2.39 -15.89
CA GLY A 408 -5.38 -1.95 -16.87
C GLY A 408 -6.77 -1.63 -16.29
N ARG A 409 -7.52 -0.85 -17.07
CA ARG A 409 -8.97 -0.72 -16.91
C ARG A 409 -9.63 -2.08 -17.18
N CYS A 410 -10.63 -2.42 -16.36
CA CYS A 410 -11.76 -3.19 -16.86
C CYS A 410 -12.38 -2.40 -18.02
N ALA A 411 -12.44 -3.02 -19.18
CA ALA A 411 -13.34 -2.57 -20.24
C ALA A 411 -14.77 -2.67 -19.70
N THR A 412 -15.39 -1.52 -19.48
CA THR A 412 -16.65 -1.04 -20.08
C THR A 412 -16.80 0.42 -19.71
#